data_AF-A0A9Q3FIB8-F1
#
_entry.id   AF-A0A9Q3FIB8-F1
#
_cell.length_a   1.000
_cell.length_b   1.000
_cell.length_c   1.000
_cell.angle_alpha   90.00
_cell.angle_beta   90.00
_cell.angle_gamma   90.00
#
_symmetry.space_group_name_H-M   'P 1'
#
loop_
_entity.id
_entity.type
_entity.pdbx_description
1 polymer ?
#
loop_
_entity_poly.entity_id
_entity_poly.type
_entity_poly.pdbx_seq_one_letter_code
_entity_poly.pdbx_strand_id
1 'polypeptide(L)'
;MFKEKYMSNDISSQALAFKKFSQVKFTTTLDFIQEIRTTASKMRLVVLKLEESALSIMVLRKLPSELDSFVQVMCHGFQNKGLNFILKKLELDYVQCKLNEDTRETVTALHS
;
A
#
# COMPACT_ATOMS: atom_id res chain seq x y z
N MET A 1 15.79 18.04 -30.61
CA MET A 1 14.84 17.09 -30.02
C MET A 1 15.60 16.17 -29.04
N PHE A 2 15.88 16.65 -27.82
CA PHE A 2 16.74 15.94 -26.83
C PHE A 2 16.18 15.96 -25.39
N LYS A 3 14.98 16.50 -25.16
CA LYS A 3 14.42 16.62 -23.80
C LYS A 3 13.75 15.34 -23.29
N GLU A 4 13.20 14.49 -24.14
CA GLU A 4 12.39 13.34 -23.69
C GLU A 4 13.19 12.17 -23.10
N LYS A 5 14.48 12.01 -23.44
CA LYS A 5 15.32 10.93 -22.90
C LYS A 5 15.96 11.24 -21.53
N TYR A 6 16.06 12.50 -21.14
CA TYR A 6 16.71 12.91 -19.89
C TYR A 6 15.74 13.17 -18.74
N MET A 7 14.45 13.35 -19.02
CA MET A 7 13.43 13.58 -17.98
C MET A 7 12.93 12.30 -17.30
N SER A 8 13.45 11.12 -17.65
CA SER A 8 12.99 9.87 -17.05
C SER A 8 13.79 9.46 -15.81
N ASN A 9 15.05 9.86 -15.67
CA ASN A 9 15.94 9.40 -14.58
C ASN A 9 16.67 10.52 -13.83
N ASP A 10 16.37 11.78 -14.11
CA ASP A 10 17.00 12.88 -13.38
C ASP A 10 16.50 12.95 -11.93
N ILE A 11 17.32 13.53 -11.05
CA ILE A 11 17.04 13.62 -9.61
C ILE A 11 15.72 14.35 -9.31
N SER A 12 15.30 15.29 -10.16
CA SER A 12 14.05 16.04 -9.98
C SER A 12 12.84 15.13 -10.20
N SER A 13 12.91 14.29 -11.24
CA SER A 13 11.87 13.30 -11.55
C SER A 13 11.77 12.22 -10.47
N GLN A 14 12.92 11.77 -9.95
CA GLN A 14 12.98 10.87 -8.80
C GLN A 14 12.39 11.50 -7.53
N ALA A 15 12.77 12.74 -7.22
CA ALA A 15 12.24 13.47 -6.07
C ALA A 15 10.73 13.68 -6.18
N LEU A 16 10.22 13.99 -7.38
CA LEU A 16 8.77 14.13 -7.61
C LEU A 16 8.03 12.80 -7.44
N ALA A 17 8.57 11.70 -7.95
CA ALA A 17 7.98 10.37 -7.77
C ALA A 17 7.96 9.96 -6.30
N PHE A 18 9.07 10.18 -5.58
CA PHE A 18 9.16 9.93 -4.15
C PHE A 18 8.20 10.81 -3.32
N LYS A 19 8.07 12.09 -3.67
CA LYS A 19 7.12 13.01 -3.03
C LYS A 19 5.69 12.51 -3.19
N LYS A 20 5.30 12.08 -4.39
CA LYS A 20 3.96 11.52 -4.66
C LYS A 20 3.71 10.27 -3.82
N PHE A 21 4.67 9.33 -3.78
CA PHE A 21 4.58 8.14 -2.91
C PHE A 21 4.47 8.50 -1.42
N SER A 22 5.29 9.44 -0.96
CA SER A 22 5.31 9.88 0.44
C SER A 22 4.03 10.59 0.85
N GLN A 23 3.32 11.23 -0.08
CA GLN A 23 2.07 11.94 0.18
C GLN A 23 0.81 11.06 0.12
N VAL A 24 0.91 9.79 -0.31
CA VAL A 24 -0.22 8.85 -0.23
C VAL A 24 -0.69 8.74 1.21
N LYS A 25 -1.98 8.99 1.45
CA LYS A 25 -2.66 8.90 2.74
C LYS A 25 -3.62 7.72 2.70
N PHE A 26 -3.91 7.15 3.86
CA PHE A 26 -4.96 6.14 3.96
C PHE A 26 -6.34 6.79 3.84
N THR A 27 -7.17 6.27 2.94
CA THR A 27 -8.56 6.69 2.73
C THR A 27 -9.49 5.48 2.91
N THR A 28 -9.65 4.69 1.86
CA THR A 28 -10.22 3.33 1.92
C THR A 28 -9.11 2.32 1.68
N THR A 29 -9.28 1.08 2.15
CA THR A 29 -8.26 0.03 1.95
C THR A 29 -7.95 -0.19 0.47
N LEU A 30 -8.97 -0.25 -0.39
CA LEU A 30 -8.79 -0.50 -1.83
C LEU A 30 -8.11 0.67 -2.54
N ASP A 31 -8.55 1.91 -2.27
CA ASP A 31 -7.94 3.10 -2.86
C ASP A 31 -6.48 3.25 -2.42
N PHE A 32 -6.22 3.03 -1.13
CA PHE A 32 -4.88 3.06 -0.58
C PHE A 32 -3.96 2.04 -1.26
N ILE A 33 -4.40 0.77 -1.38
CA ILE A 33 -3.62 -0.27 -2.06
C ILE A 33 -3.32 0.14 -3.50
N GLN A 34 -4.31 0.65 -4.22
CA GLN A 34 -4.17 1.04 -5.62
C GLN A 34 -3.24 2.25 -5.79
N GLU A 35 -3.34 3.25 -4.92
CA GLU A 35 -2.45 4.42 -4.91
C GLU A 35 -1.00 4.04 -4.60
N ILE A 36 -0.78 3.17 -3.62
CA ILE A 36 0.56 2.65 -3.29
C ILE A 36 1.14 1.88 -4.49
N ARG A 37 0.39 0.96 -5.12
CA ARG A 37 0.84 0.23 -6.31
C ARG A 37 1.21 1.18 -7.44
N THR A 38 0.38 2.18 -7.68
CA THR A 38 0.57 3.18 -8.74
C THR A 38 1.81 4.03 -8.51
N THR A 39 1.97 4.58 -7.30
CA THR A 39 3.10 5.45 -6.97
C THR A 39 4.42 4.70 -6.85
N ALA A 40 4.43 3.48 -6.29
CA ALA A 40 5.60 2.61 -6.28
C ALA A 40 6.05 2.24 -7.71
N SER A 41 5.09 1.97 -8.61
CA SER A 41 5.41 1.71 -10.03
C SER A 41 6.03 2.94 -10.70
N LYS A 42 5.52 4.14 -10.41
CA LYS A 42 6.11 5.40 -10.90
C LYS A 42 7.54 5.61 -10.40
N MET A 43 7.86 5.23 -9.17
CA MET A 43 9.25 5.27 -8.66
C MET A 43 10.17 4.31 -9.43
N ARG A 44 9.70 3.10 -9.73
CA ARG A 44 10.47 2.13 -10.53
C ARG A 44 10.72 2.64 -11.96
N LEU A 45 9.75 3.33 -12.57
CA LEU A 45 9.88 3.92 -13.91
C LEU A 45 10.99 4.97 -13.98
N VAL A 46 11.23 5.71 -12.90
CA VAL A 46 12.31 6.70 -12.80
C VAL A 46 13.60 6.14 -12.17
N VAL A 47 13.72 4.81 -12.12
CA VAL A 47 14.86 4.05 -11.60
C VAL A 47 15.18 4.40 -10.13
N LEU A 48 14.21 4.94 -9.39
CA LEU A 48 14.32 5.12 -7.95
C LEU A 48 13.99 3.80 -7.26
N LYS A 49 15.04 3.03 -6.95
CA LYS A 49 14.94 1.77 -6.21
C LYS A 49 15.21 2.03 -4.73
N LEU A 50 14.25 1.66 -3.90
CA LEU A 50 14.42 1.54 -2.45
C LEU A 50 14.46 0.08 -2.08
N GLU A 51 15.08 -0.23 -0.94
CA GLU A 51 15.01 -1.57 -0.37
C GLU A 51 13.54 -1.92 -0.08
N GLU A 52 13.13 -3.15 -0.42
CA GLU A 52 11.74 -3.61 -0.24
C GLU A 52 11.31 -3.56 1.23
N SER A 53 12.24 -3.76 2.17
CA SER A 53 12.03 -3.60 3.61
C SER A 53 11.67 -2.15 3.98
N ALA A 54 12.42 -1.17 3.46
CA ALA A 54 12.16 0.25 3.66
C ALA A 54 10.80 0.67 3.09
N LEU A 55 10.48 0.24 1.86
CA LEU A 55 9.17 0.49 1.25
C LEU A 55 8.04 -0.08 2.10
N SER A 56 8.20 -1.31 2.56
CA SER A 56 7.23 -2.00 3.41
C SER A 56 6.96 -1.24 4.70
N ILE A 57 8.02 -0.81 5.41
CA ILE A 57 7.91 0.00 6.63
C ILE A 57 7.21 1.33 6.34
N MET A 58 7.57 2.01 5.25
CA MET A 58 6.94 3.27 4.86
C MET A 58 5.44 3.12 4.61
N VAL A 59 5.00 2.01 4.02
CA VAL A 59 3.58 1.74 3.78
C VAL A 59 2.85 1.38 5.06
N LEU A 60 3.43 0.52 5.90
CA LEU A 60 2.82 0.15 7.19
C LEU A 60 2.61 1.36 8.10
N ARG A 61 3.55 2.31 8.12
CA ARG A 61 3.43 3.56 8.89
C ARG A 61 2.35 4.53 8.41
N LYS A 62 1.76 4.28 7.23
CA LYS A 62 0.66 5.10 6.68
C LYS A 62 -0.71 4.56 7.07
N LEU A 63 -0.78 3.34 7.58
CA LEU A 63 -2.04 2.74 8.04
C LEU A 63 -2.53 3.46 9.31
N PRO A 64 -3.85 3.59 9.47
CA PRO A 64 -4.41 4.21 10.66
C PRO A 64 -4.39 3.23 11.84
N SER A 65 -4.57 3.74 13.06
CA SER A 65 -4.40 2.99 14.32
C SER A 65 -5.35 1.79 14.46
N GLU A 66 -6.49 1.80 13.78
CA GLU A 66 -7.43 0.68 13.76
C GLU A 66 -6.80 -0.58 13.14
N LEU A 67 -5.73 -0.43 12.37
CA LEU A 67 -4.97 -1.50 11.74
C LEU A 67 -3.65 -1.82 12.47
N ASP A 68 -3.45 -1.34 13.71
CA ASP A 68 -2.21 -1.60 14.46
C ASP A 68 -1.95 -3.10 14.68
N SER A 69 -3.00 -3.91 14.86
CA SER A 69 -2.87 -5.37 14.98
C SER A 69 -2.30 -5.98 13.70
N PHE A 70 -2.77 -5.53 12.53
CA PHE A 70 -2.23 -5.92 11.24
C PHE A 70 -0.76 -5.50 11.11
N VAL A 71 -0.44 -4.25 11.47
CA VAL A 71 0.94 -3.73 11.46
C VAL A 71 1.86 -4.58 12.32
N GLN A 72 1.45 -4.93 13.54
CA GLN A 72 2.22 -5.78 14.44
C GLN A 72 2.45 -7.17 13.84
N VAL A 73 1.41 -7.80 13.29
CA VAL A 73 1.51 -9.11 12.63
C VAL A 73 2.48 -9.04 11.45
N MET A 74 2.41 -7.98 10.62
CA MET A 74 3.35 -7.75 9.51
C MET A 74 4.80 -7.59 9.99
N CYS A 75 5.03 -6.81 11.04
CA CYS A 75 6.37 -6.56 11.57
C CYS A 75 7.02 -7.80 12.21
N HIS A 76 6.24 -8.63 12.93
CA HIS A 76 6.78 -9.79 13.65
C HIS A 76 6.82 -11.07 12.81
N GLY A 77 5.78 -11.31 12.00
CA GLY A 77 5.62 -12.58 11.29
C GLY A 77 6.25 -12.63 9.90
N PHE A 78 6.67 -11.49 9.34
CA PHE A 78 6.97 -11.39 7.91
C PHE A 78 8.30 -10.70 7.61
N GLN A 79 9.33 -11.04 8.39
CA GLN A 79 10.72 -10.69 8.06
C GLN A 79 11.03 -11.13 6.62
N ASN A 80 11.54 -10.22 5.79
CA ASN A 80 11.88 -10.41 4.37
C ASN A 80 10.70 -10.53 3.38
N LYS A 81 9.47 -10.14 3.75
CA LYS A 81 8.39 -10.00 2.76
C LYS A 81 8.38 -8.59 2.16
N GLY A 82 8.30 -8.52 0.83
CA GLY A 82 8.27 -7.25 0.10
C GLY A 82 6.88 -6.60 0.07
N LEU A 83 6.83 -5.40 -0.50
CA LEU A 83 5.65 -4.53 -0.51
C LEU A 83 4.40 -5.25 -1.06
N ASN A 84 4.56 -6.01 -2.15
CA ASN A 84 3.43 -6.70 -2.78
C ASN A 84 2.76 -7.72 -1.85
N PHE A 85 3.53 -8.38 -0.99
CA PHE A 85 3.00 -9.34 -0.03
C PHE A 85 2.11 -8.64 0.99
N ILE A 86 2.59 -7.52 1.56
CA ILE A 86 1.84 -6.72 2.53
C ILE A 86 0.54 -6.22 1.93
N LEU A 87 0.59 -5.66 0.72
CA LEU A 87 -0.62 -5.15 0.06
C LEU A 87 -1.63 -6.25 -0.23
N LYS A 88 -1.17 -7.44 -0.65
CA LYS A 88 -2.07 -8.57 -0.89
C LYS A 88 -2.69 -9.08 0.41
N LYS A 89 -1.93 -9.11 1.50
CA LYS A 89 -2.45 -9.53 2.80
C LYS A 89 -3.47 -8.54 3.35
N LEU A 90 -3.21 -7.25 3.20
CA LEU A 90 -4.15 -6.18 3.56
C LEU A 90 -5.46 -6.28 2.74
N GLU A 91 -5.36 -6.57 1.44
CA GLU A 91 -6.50 -6.79 0.56
C GLU A 91 -7.35 -7.99 1.01
N LEU A 92 -6.70 -9.11 1.32
CA LEU A 92 -7.37 -10.33 1.77
C LEU A 92 -8.07 -10.13 3.12
N ASP A 93 -7.41 -9.50 4.07
CA ASP A 93 -7.99 -9.27 5.41
C ASP A 93 -9.20 -8.33 5.32
N TYR A 94 -9.14 -7.31 4.46
CA TYR A 94 -10.30 -6.44 4.19
C TYR A 94 -11.48 -7.20 3.59
N VAL A 95 -11.25 -8.04 2.58
CA VAL A 95 -12.31 -8.87 1.97
C VAL A 95 -12.93 -9.82 3.00
N GLN A 96 -12.11 -10.43 3.86
CA GLN A 96 -12.59 -11.32 4.92
C GLN A 96 -13.44 -10.58 5.96
N CYS A 97 -13.02 -9.39 6.38
CA CYS A 97 -13.81 -8.56 7.30
C CYS A 97 -15.17 -8.19 6.69
N LYS A 98 -15.17 -7.71 5.44
CA LYS A 98 -16.40 -7.38 4.69
C LYS A 98 -17.37 -8.56 4.60
N LEU A 99 -16.89 -9.73 4.21
CA LEU A 99 -17.72 -10.93 4.09
C LEU A 99 -18.33 -11.35 5.45
N ASN A 100 -17.57 -11.19 6.53
CA ASN A 100 -18.05 -11.51 7.89
C ASN A 100 -19.11 -10.51 8.39
N GLU A 101 -19.05 -9.24 7.97
CA GLU A 101 -20.08 -8.23 8.26
C GLU A 101 -21.39 -8.55 7.52
N ASP A 102 -21.32 -8.79 6.20
CA ASP A 102 -22.49 -9.12 5.37
C ASP A 102 -23.21 -10.40 5.86
N THR A 103 -22.45 -11.39 6.34
CA THR A 103 -23.00 -12.63 6.90
C THR A 103 -23.70 -12.41 8.25
N ARG A 104 -23.24 -11.45 9.05
CA ARG A 104 -23.88 -11.11 10.33
C ARG A 104 -25.17 -10.33 10.14
N GLU A 105 -25.19 -9.37 9.20
CA GLU A 105 -26.39 -8.59 8.89
C GLU A 105 -27.52 -9.47 8.33
N THR A 106 -27.19 -10.43 7.46
CA THR A 106 -28.16 -11.38 6.90
C THR A 106 -28.74 -12.33 7.94
N VAL A 107 -27.94 -12.83 8.89
CA VAL A 107 -28.44 -13.68 9.99
C VAL A 107 -29.35 -12.90 10.94
N THR A 108 -29.06 -11.62 11.17
CA THR A 108 -29.85 -10.78 12.08
C THR A 108 -31.19 -10.38 11.45
N ALA A 109 -31.20 -10.09 10.13
CA ALA A 109 -32.42 -9.74 9.39
C ALA A 109 -33.39 -10.92 9.17
N LEU A 110 -32.90 -12.16 9.22
CA LEU A 110 -33.74 -13.37 9.11
C LEU A 110 -34.42 -13.75 10.43
N HIS A 111 -34.05 -13.12 11.55
CA HIS A 111 -34.55 -13.42 12.89
C HIS A 111 -35.41 -12.30 13.51
N SER A 112 -35.73 -11.25 12.74
CA SER A 112 -36.53 -10.08 13.12
C SER A 112 -37.78 -9.96 12.26
#